data_AF-Q9X2Z3-F1
#
_entry.id   AF-Q9X2Z3-F1
#
_cell.length_a   1.000
_cell.length_b   1.000
_cell.length_c   1.000
_cell.angle_alpha   90.00
_cell.angle_beta   90.00
_cell.angle_gamma   90.00
#
_symmetry.space_group_name_H-M   'P 1'
#
loop_
_entity.id
_entity.type
_entity.pdbx_description
1 polymer ?
#
loop_
_entity_poly.entity_id
_entity_poly.type
_entity_poly.pdbx_seq_one_letter_code
_entity_poly.pdbx_strand_id
1 'polypeptide(L)'
;MMDIHKEIKKEMKKVYLSRDCCFVGYSGGKDSSAMLTLLWDAIAELPIEERTKPIHILTSEVGVETPAMTAYISRTLRKIQENADKQNLPF
;
A
#
# COMPACT_ATOMS: atom_id res chain seq x y z
N MET A 1 4.06 -27.50 -1.86
CA MET A 1 4.01 -26.39 -2.83
C MET A 1 4.16 -25.11 -2.03
N MET A 2 5.15 -24.26 -2.34
CA MET A 2 5.44 -23.06 -1.56
C MET A 2 4.39 -21.99 -1.87
N ASP A 3 3.77 -21.39 -0.86
CA ASP A 3 2.78 -20.33 -1.03
C ASP A 3 3.49 -19.02 -1.42
N ILE A 4 3.38 -18.64 -2.70
CA ILE A 4 4.08 -17.47 -3.24
C ILE A 4 3.64 -16.16 -2.58
N HIS A 5 2.40 -16.05 -2.10
CA HIS A 5 1.95 -14.87 -1.39
C HIS A 5 2.66 -14.73 -0.05
N LYS A 6 2.90 -15.86 0.64
CA LYS A 6 3.62 -15.86 1.92
C LYS A 6 5.06 -15.38 1.76
N GLU A 7 5.74 -15.81 0.70
CA GLU A 7 7.12 -15.36 0.42
C GLU A 7 7.17 -13.88 0.02
N ILE A 8 6.22 -13.41 -0.80
CA ILE A 8 6.14 -11.98 -1.16
C ILE A 8 5.93 -11.12 0.10
N LYS A 9 4.97 -11.48 0.96
CA LYS A 9 4.72 -10.74 2.21
C LYS A 9 5.91 -10.76 3.17
N LYS A 10 6.65 -11.87 3.21
CA LYS A 10 7.88 -11.97 4.01
C LYS A 10 8.96 -11.00 3.52
N GLU A 11 9.19 -10.91 2.22
CA GLU A 11 10.15 -9.95 1.67
C GLU A 11 9.68 -8.50 1.83
N MET A 12 8.38 -8.22 1.68
CA MET A 12 7.80 -6.90 1.95
C MET A 12 8.05 -6.46 3.40
N LYS A 13 7.79 -7.34 4.39
CA LYS A 13 8.08 -7.08 5.81
C LYS A 13 9.55 -6.77 6.04
N LYS A 14 10.45 -7.54 5.43
CA LYS A 14 11.90 -7.33 5.53
C LYS A 14 12.32 -5.96 4.97
N VAL A 15 11.81 -5.57 3.81
CA VAL A 15 12.09 -4.26 3.21
C VAL A 15 11.56 -3.14 4.12
N TYR A 16 10.30 -3.23 4.56
CA TYR A 16 9.69 -2.28 5.47
C TYR A 16 10.54 -2.09 6.74
N LEU A 17 10.85 -3.17 7.45
CA LEU A 17 11.65 -3.14 8.68
C LEU A 17 13.08 -2.62 8.47
N SER A 18 13.61 -2.62 7.25
CA SER A 18 14.96 -2.12 6.94
C SER A 18 15.05 -0.62 6.61
N ARG A 19 13.92 0.09 6.45
CA ARG A 19 13.89 1.50 6.01
C ARG A 19 13.18 2.40 7.01
N ASP A 20 13.52 3.68 7.04
CA ASP A 20 12.84 4.66 7.90
C ASP A 20 11.48 5.09 7.32
N CYS A 21 11.31 5.01 6.00
CA CYS A 21 10.05 5.24 5.30
C CYS A 21 9.99 4.40 4.01
N CYS A 22 8.78 4.21 3.49
CA CYS A 22 8.53 3.49 2.24
C CYS A 22 7.67 4.34 1.30
N PHE A 23 7.86 4.16 -0.01
CA PHE A 23 7.06 4.81 -1.05
C PHE A 23 6.47 3.75 -1.98
N VAL A 24 5.19 3.90 -2.31
CA VAL A 24 4.43 2.94 -3.12
C VAL A 24 3.76 3.66 -4.28
N GLY A 25 4.14 3.30 -5.50
CA GLY A 25 3.47 3.78 -6.70
C GLY A 25 2.09 3.14 -6.85
N TYR A 26 1.04 3.97 -6.95
CA TYR A 26 -0.34 3.53 -7.13
C TYR A 26 -1.01 4.21 -8.33
N SER A 27 -1.51 3.39 -9.24
CA SER A 27 -2.19 3.84 -10.47
C SER A 27 -3.69 3.51 -10.51
N GLY A 28 -4.20 2.77 -9.53
CA GLY A 28 -5.58 2.23 -9.59
C GLY A 28 -5.75 1.03 -10.52
N GLY A 29 -4.69 0.56 -11.17
CA GLY A 29 -4.70 -0.62 -12.03
C GLY A 29 -4.58 -1.94 -11.25
N LYS A 30 -4.63 -3.08 -11.96
CA LYS A 30 -4.58 -4.41 -11.35
C LYS A 30 -3.30 -4.66 -10.55
N ASP A 31 -2.14 -4.29 -11.09
CA ASP A 31 -0.84 -4.66 -10.53
C ASP A 31 -0.54 -3.82 -9.29
N SER A 32 -0.76 -2.50 -9.38
CA SER A 32 -0.57 -1.60 -8.25
C SER A 32 -1.58 -1.85 -7.13
N SER A 33 -2.82 -2.24 -7.47
CA SER A 33 -3.80 -2.65 -6.47
C SER A 33 -3.43 -3.97 -5.79
N ALA A 34 -3.01 -4.99 -6.55
CA ALA A 34 -2.56 -6.26 -5.98
C ALA A 34 -1.32 -6.10 -5.09
N MET A 35 -0.35 -5.29 -5.53
CA MET A 35 0.85 -4.99 -4.77
C MET A 35 0.52 -4.24 -3.46
N LEU A 36 -0.36 -3.23 -3.52
CA LEU A 36 -0.80 -2.51 -2.32
C LEU A 36 -1.55 -3.42 -1.35
N THR A 37 -2.44 -4.30 -1.84
CA THR A 37 -3.15 -5.26 -0.98
C THR A 37 -2.20 -6.24 -0.29
N LEU A 38 -1.21 -6.78 -1.01
CA LEU A 38 -0.22 -7.67 -0.41
C LEU A 38 0.66 -6.95 0.62
N LEU A 39 1.04 -5.70 0.35
CA LEU A 39 1.77 -4.87 1.31
C LEU A 39 0.92 -4.58 2.54
N TRP A 40 -0.36 -4.22 2.37
CA TRP A 40 -1.30 -4.00 3.45
C TRP A 40 -1.38 -5.21 4.39
N ASP A 41 -1.62 -6.40 3.83
CA ASP A 41 -1.66 -7.66 4.58
C ASP A 41 -0.32 -7.95 5.28
N ALA A 42 0.80 -7.70 4.59
CA ALA A 42 2.13 -7.91 5.15
C ALA A 42 2.38 -7.05 6.40
N ILE A 43 1.98 -5.78 6.37
CA ILE A 43 2.15 -4.87 7.51
C ILE A 43 1.10 -5.14 8.60
N ALA A 44 -0.12 -5.51 8.23
CA ALA A 44 -1.17 -5.90 9.18
C ALA A 44 -0.84 -7.18 9.95
N GLU A 45 0.06 -8.03 9.45
CA GLU A 45 0.59 -9.20 10.15
C GLU A 45 1.71 -8.88 11.16
N LEU A 46 2.32 -7.69 11.10
CA LEU A 46 3.36 -7.30 12.05
C LEU A 46 2.74 -6.92 13.41
N PRO A 47 3.48 -7.07 14.53
CA PRO A 47 3.06 -6.49 15.80
C PRO A 47 2.89 -4.97 15.69
N ILE A 48 1.95 -4.38 16.44
CA ILE A 48 1.58 -2.94 16.32
C ILE A 48 2.80 -2.05 16.58
N GLU A 49 3.65 -2.43 17.53
CA GLU A 49 4.88 -1.76 17.91
C GLU A 49 5.93 -1.68 16.78
N GLU A 50 5.84 -2.55 15.78
CA GLU A 50 6.74 -2.53 14.61
C GLU A 50 6.19 -1.71 13.44
N ARG A 51 4.90 -1.32 13.47
CA ARG A 51 4.20 -0.59 12.40
C ARG A 51 4.43 0.93 12.47
N THR A 52 5.66 1.34 12.70
CA THR A 52 6.01 2.74 13.03
C THR A 52 6.52 3.56 11.86
N LYS A 53 6.98 2.89 10.80
CA LYS A 53 7.58 3.55 9.63
C LYS A 53 6.47 3.97 8.66
N PRO A 54 6.42 5.24 8.20
CA PRO A 54 5.41 5.71 7.27
C PRO A 54 5.56 5.07 5.88
N ILE A 55 4.42 4.81 5.24
CA ILE A 55 4.29 4.27 3.88
C ILE A 55 3.51 5.29 3.04
N HIS A 56 4.20 6.03 2.19
CA HIS A 56 3.56 7.04 1.36
C HIS A 56 3.10 6.45 0.03
N ILE A 57 1.83 6.68 -0.32
CA ILE A 57 1.29 6.32 -1.63
C ILE A 57 1.48 7.48 -2.60
N LEU A 58 2.18 7.21 -3.70
CA LEU A 58 2.43 8.15 -4.77
C LEU A 58 1.60 7.77 -5.99
N THR A 59 0.86 8.72 -6.55
CA THR A 59 0.16 8.56 -7.82
C THR A 59 0.66 9.60 -8.81
N SER A 60 0.75 9.22 -10.08
CA SER A 60 1.14 10.14 -11.16
C SER A 60 -0.09 10.55 -11.95
N GLU A 61 -0.34 11.86 -12.06
CA GLU A 61 -1.27 12.39 -13.06
C GLU A 61 -0.45 12.97 -14.20
N VAL A 62 -0.63 12.44 -15.41
CA VAL A 62 0.07 12.94 -16.61
C VAL A 62 -0.79 13.93 -17.41
N GLY A 63 -2.00 14.23 -16.93
CA GLY A 63 -2.89 15.25 -17.49
C GLY A 63 -3.72 14.78 -18.67
N VAL A 64 -3.80 13.47 -18.90
CA VAL A 64 -4.58 12.85 -20.00
C VAL A 64 -5.67 11.90 -19.47
N GLU A 65 -5.76 11.75 -18.16
CA GLU A 65 -6.73 10.92 -17.47
C GLU A 65 -8.13 11.53 -17.60
N THR A 66 -9.15 10.68 -17.71
CA THR A 66 -10.53 11.15 -17.73
C THR A 66 -10.95 11.65 -16.35
N PRO A 67 -11.87 12.62 -16.24
CA PRO A 67 -12.38 13.09 -14.94
C PRO A 67 -12.93 11.95 -14.06
N ALA A 68 -13.51 10.92 -14.68
CA ALA A 68 -13.99 9.74 -13.98
C ALA A 68 -12.85 8.93 -13.33
N MET A 69 -11.72 8.79 -14.02
CA MET A 69 -10.53 8.09 -13.53
C MET A 69 -9.88 8.84 -12.36
N THR A 70 -9.65 10.16 -12.51
CA THR A 70 -9.12 11.02 -11.43
C THR A 70 -10.02 10.97 -10.20
N ALA A 71 -11.34 11.05 -10.39
CA ALA A 71 -12.29 10.94 -9.29
C ALA A 71 -12.27 9.55 -8.64
N TYR A 72 -12.07 8.49 -9.42
CA TYR A 72 -11.91 7.13 -8.88
C TYR A 72 -10.65 7.02 -8.01
N ILE A 73 -9.48 7.41 -8.52
CA ILE A 73 -8.21 7.36 -7.77
C ILE A 73 -8.32 8.19 -6.49
N SER A 74 -8.84 9.42 -6.58
CA SER A 74 -9.03 10.31 -5.42
C SER A 74 -9.92 9.68 -4.34
N ARG A 75 -11.04 9.04 -4.73
CA ARG A 75 -11.90 8.34 -3.78
C ARG A 75 -11.22 7.12 -3.18
N THR A 76 -10.43 6.40 -3.96
CA THR A 76 -9.73 5.20 -3.50
C THR A 76 -8.63 5.56 -2.50
N LEU A 77 -7.80 6.57 -2.77
CA LEU A 77 -6.77 7.04 -1.85
C LEU A 77 -7.35 7.48 -0.50
N ARG A 78 -8.48 8.20 -0.51
CA ARG A 78 -9.18 8.57 0.73
C ARG A 78 -9.63 7.33 1.52
N LYS A 79 -10.24 6.35 0.84
CA LYS A 79 -10.65 5.09 1.50
C LYS A 79 -9.46 4.33 2.06
N ILE A 80 -8.32 4.33 1.38
CA ILE A 80 -7.09 3.70 1.86
C ILE A 80 -6.67 4.35 3.17
N GLN A 81 -6.56 5.69 3.22
CA GLN A 81 -6.20 6.41 4.45
C GLN A 81 -7.19 6.13 5.59
N GLU A 82 -8.49 6.28 5.35
CA GLU A 82 -9.53 6.07 6.35
C GLU A 82 -9.49 4.65 6.97
N ASN A 83 -9.11 3.64 6.18
CA ASN A 83 -9.00 2.27 6.67
C ASN A 83 -7.65 2.00 7.36
N ALA A 84 -6.58 2.71 6.97
CA ALA A 84 -5.27 2.58 7.57
C ALA A 84 -5.33 3.09 9.00
N ASP A 85 -5.94 4.26 9.20
CA ASP A 85 -6.18 4.87 10.50
C ASP A 85 -6.97 3.92 11.42
N LYS A 86 -8.05 3.31 10.91
CA LYS A 86 -8.88 2.35 11.67
C LYS A 86 -8.13 1.09 12.09
N GLN A 87 -7.13 0.66 11.31
CA GLN A 87 -6.38 -0.57 11.54
C GLN A 87 -5.01 -0.33 12.17
N ASN A 88 -4.69 0.91 12.55
CA ASN A 88 -3.36 1.32 13.01
C ASN A 88 -2.26 0.86 12.04
N LEU A 89 -2.47 1.14 10.74
CA LEU A 89 -1.48 0.92 9.71
C LEU A 89 -0.87 2.26 9.30
N PRO A 90 0.43 2.33 9.00
CA PRO A 90 1.15 3.57 8.80
C PRO A 90 1.13 4.01 7.33
N PHE A 91 -0.02 3.90 6.65
CA PHE A 91 -0.21 4.37 5.27
C PHE A 91 -0.70 5.82 5.23
#